data_AF-A0A9X4RLR5-F1
#
_entry.id   AF-A0A9X4RLR5-F1
#
_cell.length_a   1.000
_cell.length_b   1.000
_cell.length_c   1.000
_cell.angle_alpha   90.00
_cell.angle_beta   90.00
_cell.angle_gamma   90.00
#
_symmetry.space_group_name_H-M   'P 1'
#
loop_
_entity.id
_entity.type
_entity.pdbx_description
1 polymer ?
#
loop_
_entity_poly.entity_id
_entity_poly.type
_entity_poly.pdbx_seq_one_letter_code
_entity_poly.pdbx_strand_id
1 'polypeptide(L)' 'MTSEAVEEQELVLCIGDTTYLDYGKIKAKREGYGPTGNGGNGLILHSALAIAPEQGQVIGLLWQKLW' A
#
# COMPACT_ATOMS: atom_id res chain seq x y z
N MET A 1 -16.00 -7.11 4.00
CA MET A 1 -14.96 -6.08 3.74
C MET A 1 -13.81 -6.27 4.73
N THR A 2 -12.60 -5.71 4.50
CA THR A 2 -11.46 -5.90 5.42
C THR A 2 -11.75 -5.42 6.84
N SER A 3 -12.53 -4.34 7.00
CA SER A 3 -12.97 -3.86 8.32
C SER A 3 -13.77 -4.91 9.10
N GLU A 4 -14.78 -5.52 8.46
CA GLU A 4 -15.60 -6.57 9.07
C GLU A 4 -14.75 -7.80 9.44
N ALA A 5 -13.82 -8.21 8.55
CA ALA A 5 -12.96 -9.35 8.82
C ALA A 5 -11.95 -9.10 9.95
N VAL A 6 -11.57 -7.84 10.19
CA VAL A 6 -10.69 -7.42 11.30
C VAL A 6 -11.45 -7.37 12.62
N GLU A 7 -12.73 -6.97 12.63
CA GLU A 7 -13.58 -6.95 13.82
C GLU A 7 -13.79 -8.33 14.44
N GLU A 8 -13.74 -9.39 13.63
CA GLU A 8 -13.83 -10.80 14.08
C GLU A 8 -12.51 -11.35 14.66
N GLN A 9 -11.43 -10.57 14.65
CA GLN A 9 -10.13 -10.98 15.18
C GLN A 9 -9.88 -10.36 16.57
N GLU A 10 -9.43 -11.17 17.52
CA GLU A 10 -9.02 -10.67 18.84
C GLU A 10 -7.75 -9.80 18.75
N LEU A 11 -6.84 -10.13 17.82
CA LEU A 11 -5.59 -9.42 17.59
C LEU A 11 -5.27 -9.37 16.10
N VAL A 12 -4.85 -8.20 15.62
CA VAL A 12 -4.42 -7.98 14.24
C VAL A 12 -3.08 -7.25 14.22
N LEU A 13 -2.16 -7.71 13.37
CA LEU A 13 -0.93 -7.00 13.06
C LEU A 13 -1.20 -6.00 11.93
N CYS A 14 -0.83 -4.73 12.15
CA CYS A 14 -0.91 -3.68 11.16
C CYS A 14 0.49 -3.39 10.59
N ILE A 15 0.76 -3.90 9.39
CA ILE A 15 2.05 -3.73 8.72
C ILE A 15 1.98 -2.50 7.82
N GLY A 16 2.71 -1.45 8.18
CA GLY A 16 2.85 -0.23 7.41
C GLY A 16 4.14 -0.21 6.60
N ASP A 17 4.05 0.08 5.30
CA ASP A 17 5.22 0.31 4.45
C ASP A 17 4.91 1.27 3.30
N THR A 18 5.97 1.86 2.73
CA THR A 18 5.89 2.77 1.59
C THR A 18 6.57 2.16 0.38
N THR A 19 5.87 2.12 -0.75
CA THR A 19 6.40 1.71 -2.04
C THR A 19 6.23 2.80 -3.11
N TYR A 20 6.85 2.60 -4.26
CA TYR A 20 6.75 3.49 -5.41
C TYR A 20 6.04 2.80 -6.57
N LEU A 21 5.06 3.48 -7.16
CA LEU A 21 4.47 3.08 -8.44
C LEU A 21 5.20 3.84 -9.55
N ASP A 22 6.23 3.21 -10.13
CA ASP A 22 7.07 3.84 -11.16
C ASP A 22 6.45 3.72 -12.57
N TYR A 23 6.10 4.86 -13.16
CA TYR A 23 5.59 4.99 -14.51
C TYR A 23 6.59 5.59 -15.48
N GLY A 24 7.84 5.83 -15.08
CA GLY A 24 8.85 6.51 -15.89
C GLY A 24 9.09 5.86 -17.26
N LYS A 25 8.80 4.57 -17.44
CA LYS A 25 8.88 3.87 -18.74
C LYS A 25 7.63 3.96 -19.61
N ILE A 26 6.52 4.47 -19.07
CA ILE A 26 5.23 4.62 -19.77
C ILE A 26 5.10 6.07 -20.24
N LYS A 27 5.43 6.34 -21.51
CA LYS A 27 5.45 7.71 -22.08
C LYS A 27 4.18 8.52 -21.80
N ALA A 28 3.00 7.90 -21.95
CA ALA A 28 1.71 8.53 -21.73
C ALA A 28 1.41 8.89 -20.26
N LYS A 29 2.18 8.34 -19.31
CA LYS A 29 2.03 8.55 -17.86
C LYS A 29 3.21 9.31 -17.25
N ARG A 30 3.96 10.07 -18.05
CA ARG A 30 5.03 10.93 -17.52
C ARG A 30 4.53 12.31 -17.10
N GLU A 31 3.54 12.83 -17.81
CA GLU A 31 2.89 14.09 -17.46
C GLU A 31 1.82 13.86 -16.39
N GLY A 32 1.75 14.76 -15.41
CA GLY A 32 0.78 14.69 -14.31
C GLY A 32 1.20 13.83 -13.10
N TYR A 33 2.30 13.09 -13.20
CA TYR A 33 2.88 12.33 -12.09
C TYR A 33 4.14 13.01 -11.52
N GLY A 34 4.39 12.78 -10.23
CA GLY A 34 5.47 13.41 -9.48
C GLY A 34 6.78 12.64 -9.53
N PRO A 35 7.86 13.21 -8.98
CA PRO A 35 9.08 12.46 -8.72
C PRO A 35 8.83 11.37 -7.68
N THR A 36 9.35 10.17 -7.92
CA THR A 36 9.50 9.12 -6.88
C THR A 36 10.95 9.08 -6.39
N GLY A 37 11.21 8.35 -5.31
CA GLY A 37 12.59 8.14 -4.83
C GLY A 37 13.52 7.63 -5.96
N ASN A 38 14.81 7.96 -5.88
CA ASN A 38 15.86 7.55 -6.84
C ASN A 38 15.67 8.03 -8.29
N GLY A 39 14.98 9.16 -8.51
CA GLY A 39 14.88 9.79 -9.84
C GLY A 39 13.83 9.16 -10.77
N GLY A 40 12.93 8.34 -10.23
CA GLY A 40 11.77 7.82 -10.97
C GLY A 40 10.64 8.86 -11.11
N ASN A 41 9.59 8.49 -11.85
CA ASN A 41 8.42 9.33 -12.07
C ASN A 41 7.15 8.49 -11.88
N GLY A 42 6.25 8.92 -11.01
CA GLY A 42 5.13 8.09 -10.59
C GLY A 42 4.45 8.57 -9.32
N LEU A 43 4.06 7.63 -8.47
CA LEU A 43 3.35 7.88 -7.22
C LEU A 43 4.08 7.26 -6.03
N ILE A 44 3.93 7.88 -4.87
CA ILE A 44 4.34 7.31 -3.58
C ILE A 44 3.09 6.71 -2.93
N LEU A 45 3.16 5.45 -2.54
CA LEU A 45 2.03 4.75 -1.94
C LEU A 45 2.44 4.21 -0.57
N HIS A 46 1.83 4.75 0.49
CA HIS A 46 1.94 4.16 1.82
C HIS A 46 0.70 3.31 2.08
N SER A 47 0.91 2.05 2.46
CA SER A 47 -0.17 1.09 2.72
C SER A 47 -0.06 0.53 4.13
N ALA A 48 -1.21 0.25 4.74
CA ALA A 48 -1.32 -0.52 5.97
C ALA A 48 -2.07 -1.84 5.68
N LEU A 49 -1.42 -2.98 5.95
CA LEU A 49 -1.96 -4.31 5.73
C LEU A 49 -2.30 -4.99 7.05
N ALA A 50 -3.53 -5.51 7.17
CA ALA A 50 -3.96 -6.35 8.28
C ALA A 50 -3.51 -7.79 8.08
N ILE A 51 -2.88 -8.36 9.11
CA ILE A 51 -2.40 -9.73 9.12
C ILE A 51 -2.84 -10.42 10.41
N ALA A 52 -3.33 -11.66 10.29
CA ALA A 52 -3.59 -12.53 11.43
C ALA A 52 -2.25 -13.07 11.99
N PRO A 53 -2.00 -12.96 13.31
CA PRO A 53 -0.67 -13.15 13.89
C PRO A 53 -0.15 -14.59 13.84
N GLU A 54 -1.02 -15.61 13.91
CA GLU A 54 -0.56 -17.00 14.06
C GLU A 54 0.15 -17.56 12.83
N GLN A 55 -0.36 -17.27 11.65
CA GLN A 55 0.10 -17.88 10.39
C GLN A 55 0.55 -16.83 9.35
N GLY A 56 0.49 -15.55 9.71
CA GLY A 56 0.80 -14.46 8.78
C GLY A 56 -0.23 -14.32 7.65
N GLN A 57 -1.45 -14.85 7.85
CA GLN A 57 -2.49 -14.79 6.82
C GLN A 57 -2.93 -13.34 6.61
N VAL A 58 -2.93 -12.90 5.35
CA VAL A 58 -3.39 -11.56 4.99
C VAL A 58 -4.91 -11.49 5.11
N ILE A 59 -5.39 -10.53 5.90
CA ILE A 59 -6.82 -10.22 6.03
C ILE A 59 -7.21 -9.19 4.96
N GLY A 60 -6.35 -8.20 4.71
CA GLY A 60 -6.51 -7.23 3.62
C GLY A 60 -5.92 -5.86 3.93
N LEU A 61 -6.22 -4.88 3.06
CA LEU A 61 -5.77 -3.50 3.21
C LEU A 61 -6.63 -2.75 4.22
N LEU A 62 -6.00 -2.18 5.24
CA LEU A 62 -6.64 -1.30 6.22
C LEU A 62 -6.73 0.12 5.71
N TRP A 63 -5.67 0.60 5.08
CA TRP A 63 -5.56 1.98 4.66
C TRP A 63 -4.52 2.15 3.56
N GLN A 64 -4.72 3.18 2.73
CA GLN A 64 -3.74 3.62 1.75
C GLN A 64 -3.74 5.14 1.66
N LYS A 65 -2.55 5.71 1.48
CA LYS A 65 -2.36 7.11 1.11
C LYS A 65 -1.46 7.23 -0.10
N LEU A 66 -1.97 8.01 -1.04
CA LEU A 66 -1.32 8.29 -2.30
C LEU A 66 -0.82 9.72 -2.30
N TRP A 67 0.40 9.91 -2.78
CA TRP A 67 0.99 11.20 -3.14
C TRP A 67 1.53 11.16 -4.56
#